data_AF-A0A2H5XXQ7-F1
#
_entry.id   AF-A0A2H5XXQ7-F1
#
_cell.length_a   1.000
_cell.length_b   1.000
_cell.length_c   1.000
_cell.angle_alpha   90.00
_cell.angle_beta   90.00
_cell.angle_gamma   90.00
#
_symmetry.space_group_name_H-M   'P 1'
#
loop_
_entity.id
_entity.type
_entity.pdbx_description
1 polymer ?
#
loop_
_entity_poly.entity_id
_entity_poly.type
_entity_poly.pdbx_seq_one_letter_code
_entity_poly.pdbx_strand_id
1 'polypeptide(L)'
;MATPLVHRIAWYEHLPSLLAAYVSYEGGSLFPIFPFSAYMLLGAWLGCWLTLQSGDRIRWLRRVGFLGGSALVLAGALVGMWLPIGEVDLYRYTPIGVGIRQGVALLFLATVSLALPLLRSAQSLLVLFGKQALVVYVLHLLLLFGTPWFDSIGRTHFKMLSLGEGLLAAAAIVVATLGSILVWQRVRSVVTQPSVLRVLRVGMAVALAYLLLA
;
A
#
# COMPACT_ATOMS: atom_id res chain seq x y z
N MET A 1 -6.48 15.72 -6.44
CA MET A 1 -7.26 16.53 -7.39
C MET A 1 -6.58 16.67 -8.76
N ALA A 2 -5.24 16.66 -8.86
CA ALA A 2 -4.53 16.75 -10.15
C ALA A 2 -4.59 15.48 -11.03
N THR A 3 -4.96 14.31 -10.50
CA THR A 3 -4.95 13.02 -11.21
C THR A 3 -5.60 13.05 -12.61
N PRO A 4 -6.80 13.62 -12.82
CA PRO A 4 -7.41 13.64 -14.16
C PRO A 4 -6.66 14.53 -15.15
N LEU A 5 -5.97 15.58 -14.68
CA LEU A 5 -5.19 16.47 -15.54
C LEU A 5 -3.88 15.80 -15.95
N VAL A 6 -3.24 15.11 -15.00
CA VAL A 6 -1.98 14.39 -15.25
C VAL A 6 -2.19 13.25 -16.25
N HIS A 7 -3.27 12.48 -16.14
CA HIS A 7 -3.55 11.35 -17.03
C HIS A 7 -4.12 11.74 -18.42
N ARG A 8 -4.24 13.04 -18.73
CA ARG A 8 -4.58 13.52 -20.09
C ARG A 8 -3.36 13.73 -20.98
N ILE A 9 -2.16 13.72 -20.40
CA ILE A 9 -0.91 13.98 -21.11
C ILE A 9 -0.26 12.65 -21.46
N ALA A 10 0.15 12.49 -22.72
CA ALA A 10 0.90 11.33 -23.21
C ALA A 10 2.36 11.39 -22.74
N TRP A 11 2.60 11.05 -21.46
CA TRP A 11 3.91 11.22 -20.83
C TRP A 11 5.04 10.44 -21.51
N TYR A 12 4.73 9.34 -22.20
CA TYR A 12 5.71 8.56 -22.95
C TYR A 12 6.29 9.29 -24.16
N GLU A 13 5.65 10.36 -24.64
CA GLU A 13 6.17 11.22 -25.72
C GLU A 13 7.13 12.30 -25.21
N HIS A 14 7.07 12.62 -23.91
CA HIS A 14 7.79 13.74 -23.31
C HIS A 14 8.85 13.33 -22.29
N LEU A 15 8.75 12.13 -21.72
CA LEU A 15 9.65 11.61 -20.69
C LEU A 15 10.24 10.27 -21.11
N PRO A 16 11.46 9.94 -20.64
CA PRO A 16 11.99 8.58 -20.72
C PRO A 16 11.00 7.58 -20.11
N SER A 17 10.93 6.38 -20.69
CA SER A 17 9.99 5.32 -20.28
C SER A 17 9.95 5.07 -18.77
N LEU A 18 11.12 5.09 -18.12
CA LEU A 18 11.25 4.94 -16.67
C LEU A 18 10.43 6.00 -15.91
N LEU A 19 10.56 7.28 -16.28
CA LEU A 19 9.87 8.39 -15.62
C LEU A 19 8.40 8.44 -16.02
N ALA A 20 8.09 8.16 -17.30
CA ALA A 20 6.71 8.10 -17.79
C ALA A 20 5.88 7.04 -17.04
N ALA A 21 6.47 5.89 -16.69
CA ALA A 21 5.83 4.83 -15.91
C ALA A 21 5.45 5.23 -14.47
N TYR A 22 6.11 6.25 -13.90
CA TYR A 22 5.73 6.79 -12.59
C TYR A 22 4.54 7.74 -12.66
N VAL A 23 4.17 8.24 -13.83
CA VAL A 23 3.14 9.28 -13.95
C VAL A 23 1.90 8.78 -14.70
N SER A 24 2.10 7.88 -15.67
CA SER A 24 1.07 7.34 -16.56
C SER A 24 0.87 5.84 -16.38
N TYR A 25 -0.36 5.38 -16.63
CA TYR A 25 -0.70 3.96 -16.73
C TYR A 25 -0.44 3.36 -18.12
N GLU A 26 -0.16 4.19 -19.14
CA GLU A 26 -0.10 3.78 -20.56
C GLU A 26 0.89 2.64 -20.82
N GLY A 27 2.08 2.68 -20.23
CA GLY A 27 3.08 1.60 -20.35
C GLY A 27 2.87 0.44 -19.39
N GLY A 28 1.65 0.24 -18.86
CA GLY A 28 1.31 -0.92 -18.02
C GLY A 28 1.73 -0.81 -16.55
N SER A 29 2.21 0.36 -16.11
CA SER A 29 2.51 0.62 -14.70
C SER A 29 1.26 0.44 -13.84
N LEU A 30 1.36 -0.35 -12.77
CA LEU A 30 0.24 -0.59 -11.85
C LEU A 30 0.14 0.48 -10.76
N PHE A 31 1.21 1.23 -10.51
CA PHE A 31 1.36 2.13 -9.35
C PHE A 31 1.98 3.50 -9.70
N PRO A 32 1.39 4.29 -10.60
CA PRO A 32 1.83 5.67 -10.82
C PRO A 32 1.64 6.54 -9.57
N ILE A 33 2.42 7.60 -9.43
CA ILE A 33 2.36 8.57 -8.33
C ILE A 33 0.95 9.18 -8.20
N PHE A 34 0.24 9.36 -9.31
CA PHE A 34 -1.13 9.85 -9.33
C PHE A 34 -2.11 8.71 -9.64
N PRO A 35 -3.09 8.40 -8.76
CA PRO A 35 -3.44 9.08 -7.51
C PRO A 35 -2.73 8.56 -6.25
N PHE A 36 -1.86 7.55 -6.35
CA PHE A 36 -1.45 6.76 -5.19
C PHE A 36 -0.74 7.56 -4.07
N SER A 37 0.02 8.60 -4.43
CA SER A 37 0.65 9.52 -3.47
C SER A 37 -0.35 10.18 -2.53
N ALA A 38 -1.60 10.42 -2.97
CA ALA A 38 -2.63 10.99 -2.11
C ALA A 38 -2.95 10.08 -0.92
N TYR A 39 -2.94 8.76 -1.09
CA TYR A 39 -3.13 7.79 0.01
C TYR A 39 -1.98 7.85 1.00
N MET A 40 -0.75 7.84 0.50
CA MET A 40 0.43 7.84 1.34
C MET A 40 0.58 9.14 2.12
N LEU A 41 0.39 10.28 1.47
CA LEU A 41 0.52 11.61 2.08
C LEU A 41 -0.60 11.89 3.10
N LEU A 42 -1.85 11.52 2.80
CA LEU A 42 -2.95 11.63 3.79
C LEU A 42 -2.70 10.76 5.01
N GLY A 43 -2.22 9.52 4.81
CA GLY A 43 -1.84 8.64 5.91
C GLY A 43 -0.71 9.21 6.77
N ALA A 44 0.33 9.76 6.14
CA ALA A 44 1.45 10.40 6.83
C ALA A 44 1.01 11.65 7.60
N TRP A 45 0.20 12.51 6.98
CA TRP A 45 -0.40 13.68 7.63
C TRP A 45 -1.26 13.28 8.83
N LEU A 46 -2.15 12.30 8.68
CA LEU A 46 -3.01 11.81 9.76
C LEU A 46 -2.17 11.24 10.91
N GLY A 47 -1.13 10.47 10.59
CA GLY A 47 -0.20 9.92 11.57
C GLY A 47 0.52 11.02 12.36
N CYS A 48 1.07 12.02 11.67
CA CYS A 48 1.72 13.17 12.30
C CYS A 48 0.72 13.97 13.15
N TRP A 49 -0.46 14.26 12.62
CA TRP A 49 -1.51 14.96 13.35
C TRP A 49 -1.88 14.25 14.65
N LEU A 50 -2.06 12.92 14.62
CA LEU A 50 -2.35 12.12 15.81
C LEU A 50 -1.23 12.15 16.86
N THR A 51 0.02 12.37 16.46
CA THR A 51 1.14 12.53 17.41
C THR A 51 1.17 13.90 18.09
N LEU A 52 0.61 14.92 17.46
CA LEU A 52 0.57 16.30 17.99
C LEU A 52 -0.63 16.54 18.92
N GLN A 53 -1.63 15.65 18.93
CA GLN A 53 -2.80 15.77 19.78
C GLN A 53 -2.51 15.36 21.23
N SER A 54 -2.82 16.25 22.18
CA SER A 54 -2.67 16.03 23.62
C SER A 54 -3.85 15.29 24.27
N GLY A 55 -4.98 15.14 23.55
CA GLY A 55 -6.20 14.49 24.03
C GLY A 55 -6.28 12.98 23.76
N ASP A 56 -7.47 12.40 23.99
CA ASP A 56 -7.77 11.00 23.68
C ASP A 56 -7.82 10.76 22.16
N ARG A 57 -6.61 10.57 21.59
CA ARG A 57 -6.37 10.34 20.16
C ARG A 57 -7.16 9.17 19.58
N ILE A 58 -7.40 8.13 20.38
CA ILE A 58 -8.14 6.94 19.94
C ILE A 58 -9.62 7.27 19.78
N ARG A 59 -10.19 8.01 20.75
CA ARG A 59 -11.58 8.46 20.66
C ARG A 59 -11.80 9.42 19.50
N TRP A 60 -10.86 10.35 19.28
CA TRP A 60 -10.90 11.25 18.13
C TRP A 60 -10.84 10.45 16.81
N LEU A 61 -9.90 9.51 16.69
CA LEU A 61 -9.76 8.66 15.51
C LEU A 61 -11.03 7.84 15.23
N ARG A 62 -11.67 7.30 16.27
CA ARG A 62 -12.96 6.60 16.11
C ARG A 62 -14.04 7.53 15.58
N ARG A 63 -14.19 8.70 16.18
CA ARG A 63 -15.24 9.65 15.79
C ARG A 63 -15.05 10.15 14.37
N VAL A 64 -13.84 10.63 14.04
CA VAL A 64 -13.51 11.13 12.70
C VAL A 64 -13.47 10.00 11.69
N GLY A 65 -12.96 8.82 12.07
CA GLY A 65 -12.89 7.67 11.19
C GLY A 65 -14.27 7.13 10.82
N PHE A 66 -15.19 7.00 11.77
CA PHE A 66 -16.57 6.59 11.47
C PHE A 66 -17.36 7.68 10.75
N LEU A 67 -17.38 8.91 11.26
CA LEU A 67 -18.19 9.98 10.66
C LEU A 67 -17.61 10.44 9.33
N GLY A 68 -16.33 10.80 9.30
CA GLY A 68 -15.63 11.25 8.10
C GLY A 68 -15.48 10.14 7.07
N GLY A 69 -15.17 8.91 7.51
CA GLY A 69 -15.09 7.76 6.62
C GLY A 69 -16.42 7.43 5.96
N SER A 70 -17.51 7.37 6.74
CA SER A 70 -18.86 7.14 6.21
C SER A 70 -19.29 8.27 5.29
N ALA A 71 -19.03 9.53 5.66
CA ALA A 71 -19.37 10.69 4.84
C ALA A 71 -18.66 10.66 3.47
N LEU A 72 -17.36 10.32 3.43
CA LEU A 72 -16.61 10.19 2.18
C LEU A 72 -17.12 9.05 1.30
N VAL A 73 -17.43 7.89 1.88
CA VAL A 73 -17.97 6.75 1.14
C VAL A 73 -19.36 7.07 0.60
N LEU A 74 -20.25 7.62 1.42
CA LEU A 74 -21.62 7.99 1.02
C LEU A 74 -21.61 9.10 -0.03
N ALA A 75 -20.82 10.16 0.17
CA ALA A 75 -20.69 11.22 -0.83
C ALA A 75 -20.17 10.67 -2.16
N GLY A 76 -19.17 9.79 -2.14
CA GLY A 76 -18.65 9.19 -3.35
C GLY A 76 -19.63 8.24 -4.04
N ALA A 77 -20.38 7.45 -3.27
CA ALA A 77 -21.44 6.59 -3.80
C ALA A 77 -22.58 7.39 -4.44
N LEU A 78 -23.03 8.47 -3.77
CA LEU A 78 -24.06 9.36 -4.29
C LEU A 78 -23.61 10.01 -5.59
N VAL A 79 -22.42 10.61 -5.64
CA VAL A 79 -21.91 11.21 -6.88
C VAL A 79 -21.74 10.16 -7.99
N GLY A 80 -21.34 8.93 -7.64
CA GLY A 80 -21.26 7.81 -8.58
C GLY A 80 -22.60 7.39 -9.17
N MET A 81 -23.72 7.58 -8.46
CA MET A 81 -25.07 7.31 -9.00
C MET A 81 -25.52 8.35 -10.05
N TRP A 82 -25.03 9.58 -9.95
CA TRP A 82 -25.42 10.68 -10.84
C TRP A 82 -24.46 10.86 -12.03
N LEU A 83 -23.31 10.19 -12.04
CA LEU A 83 -22.39 10.22 -13.18
C LEU A 83 -22.72 9.08 -14.15
N PRO A 84 -22.83 9.34 -15.46
CA PRO A 84 -22.96 8.28 -16.46
C PRO A 84 -21.70 7.40 -16.41
N ILE A 85 -21.88 6.13 -16.03
CA ILE A 85 -20.81 5.13 -15.80
C ILE A 85 -20.18 4.65 -17.14
N GLY A 86 -20.26 5.45 -18.20
CA GLY A 86 -20.08 4.99 -19.58
C GLY A 86 -18.63 4.73 -20.00
N GLU A 87 -17.66 5.57 -19.62
CA GLU A 87 -16.34 5.52 -20.27
C GLU A 87 -15.14 5.79 -19.35
N VAL A 88 -15.34 6.46 -18.20
CA VAL A 88 -14.24 6.79 -17.28
C VAL A 88 -14.30 5.85 -16.09
N ASP A 89 -13.22 5.11 -15.84
CA ASP A 89 -13.07 4.30 -14.62
C ASP A 89 -13.06 5.24 -13.39
N LEU A 90 -14.27 5.48 -12.86
CA LEU A 90 -14.56 6.36 -11.74
C LEU A 90 -13.69 6.02 -10.53
N TYR A 91 -13.34 4.75 -10.37
CA TYR A 91 -12.61 4.26 -9.21
C TYR A 91 -11.09 4.36 -9.36
N ARG A 92 -10.59 4.57 -10.58
CA ARG A 92 -9.15 4.59 -10.88
C ARG A 92 -8.60 6.00 -11.09
N TYR A 93 -9.31 6.86 -11.81
CA TYR A 93 -8.77 8.16 -12.24
C TYR A 93 -9.38 9.38 -11.54
N THR A 94 -10.52 9.21 -10.87
CA THR A 94 -11.28 10.36 -10.38
C THR A 94 -10.98 10.68 -8.91
N PRO A 95 -11.09 11.97 -8.52
CA PRO A 95 -11.05 12.37 -7.12
C PRO A 95 -12.10 11.64 -6.25
N ILE A 96 -13.22 11.23 -6.84
CA ILE A 96 -14.29 10.49 -6.16
C ILE A 96 -13.78 9.10 -5.74
N GLY A 97 -13.15 8.36 -6.66
CA GLY A 97 -12.54 7.07 -6.36
C GLY A 97 -11.45 7.16 -5.27
N VAL A 98 -10.67 8.24 -5.28
CA VAL A 98 -9.72 8.55 -4.19
C VAL A 98 -10.47 8.76 -2.87
N GLY A 99 -11.51 9.59 -2.86
CA GLY A 99 -12.33 9.87 -1.67
C GLY A 99 -12.94 8.61 -1.05
N ILE A 100 -13.54 7.74 -1.88
CA ILE A 100 -14.14 6.49 -1.41
C ILE A 100 -13.09 5.60 -0.74
N ARG A 101 -11.94 5.38 -1.39
CA ARG A 101 -10.86 4.53 -0.84
C ARG A 101 -10.30 5.10 0.47
N GLN A 102 -10.18 6.42 0.57
CA GLN A 102 -9.79 7.09 1.82
C GLN A 102 -10.84 6.89 2.92
N GLY A 103 -12.13 7.01 2.57
CA GLY A 103 -13.22 6.78 3.50
C GLY A 103 -13.23 5.35 4.04
N VAL A 104 -13.03 4.37 3.16
CA VAL A 104 -12.87 2.95 3.56
C VAL A 104 -11.65 2.76 4.47
N ALA A 105 -10.50 3.38 4.15
CA ALA A 105 -9.32 3.30 5.00
C ALA A 105 -9.55 3.90 6.40
N LEU A 106 -10.26 5.03 6.50
CA LEU A 106 -10.63 5.65 7.77
C LEU A 106 -11.59 4.77 8.59
N LEU A 107 -12.59 4.16 7.94
CA LEU A 107 -13.49 3.21 8.58
C LEU A 107 -12.73 1.99 9.09
N PHE A 108 -11.80 1.46 8.29
CA PHE A 108 -10.96 0.34 8.70
C PHE A 108 -10.11 0.70 9.93
N LEU A 109 -9.44 1.86 9.93
CA LEU A 109 -8.68 2.35 11.08
C LEU A 109 -9.56 2.52 12.33
N ALA A 110 -10.77 3.05 12.18
CA ALA A 110 -11.73 3.20 13.27
C ALA A 110 -12.12 1.84 13.86
N THR A 111 -12.42 0.85 13.00
CA THR A 111 -12.74 -0.52 13.41
C THR A 111 -11.58 -1.20 14.12
N VAL A 112 -10.36 -1.13 13.56
CA VAL A 112 -9.15 -1.70 14.20
C VAL A 112 -8.90 -1.05 15.56
N SER A 113 -9.18 0.24 15.71
CA SER A 113 -9.03 0.92 16.99
C SER A 113 -9.99 0.39 18.07
N LEU A 114 -11.15 -0.17 17.71
CA LEU A 114 -12.08 -0.83 18.63
C LEU A 114 -11.53 -2.19 19.08
N ALA A 115 -10.85 -2.90 18.18
CA ALA A 115 -10.24 -4.20 18.46
C ALA A 115 -8.90 -4.10 19.23
N LEU A 116 -8.33 -2.91 19.37
CA LEU A 116 -7.03 -2.69 20.03
C LEU A 116 -6.93 -3.30 21.44
N PRO A 117 -7.96 -3.25 22.32
CA PRO A 117 -7.89 -3.90 23.63
C PRO A 117 -7.74 -5.41 23.56
N LEU A 118 -8.31 -6.06 22.53
CA LEU A 118 -8.20 -7.50 22.30
C LEU A 118 -6.82 -7.87 21.75
N LEU A 119 -6.20 -6.96 21.01
CA LEU A 119 -4.90 -7.16 20.35
C LEU A 119 -3.71 -6.73 21.22
N ARG A 120 -3.90 -6.51 22.52
CA ARG A 120 -2.84 -6.08 23.45
C ARG A 120 -1.64 -7.03 23.45
N SER A 121 -1.87 -8.34 23.40
CA SER A 121 -0.80 -9.35 23.34
C SER A 121 0.03 -9.26 22.05
N ALA A 122 -0.58 -8.86 20.94
CA ALA A 122 0.06 -8.72 19.64
C ALA A 122 0.54 -7.29 19.34
N GLN A 123 0.43 -6.35 20.28
CA GLN A 123 0.73 -4.94 20.06
C GLN A 123 2.20 -4.73 19.63
N SER A 124 3.13 -5.49 20.20
CA SER A 124 4.56 -5.43 19.82
C SER A 124 4.78 -5.81 18.36
N LEU A 125 4.11 -6.87 17.88
CA LEU A 125 4.16 -7.32 16.48
C LEU A 125 3.48 -6.33 15.54
N LEU A 126 2.34 -5.77 15.93
CA LEU A 126 1.64 -4.75 15.13
C LEU A 126 2.50 -3.50 14.94
N VAL A 127 3.19 -3.05 16.00
CA VAL A 127 4.13 -1.93 15.93
C VAL A 127 5.35 -2.26 15.06
N LEU A 128 5.88 -3.48 15.17
CA LEU A 128 6.98 -3.95 14.34
C LEU A 128 6.63 -3.91 12.84
N PHE A 129 5.53 -4.57 12.46
CA PHE A 129 5.12 -4.63 11.06
C PHE A 129 4.72 -3.26 10.54
N GLY A 130 4.08 -2.41 11.35
CA GLY A 130 3.79 -1.02 11.00
C GLY A 130 5.04 -0.21 10.68
N LYS A 131 6.11 -0.36 11.48
CA LYS A 131 7.41 0.29 11.21
C LYS A 131 8.11 -0.24 9.95
N GLN A 132 7.79 -1.46 9.54
CA GLN A 132 8.35 -2.10 8.34
C GLN A 132 7.35 -2.13 7.17
N ALA A 133 6.25 -1.37 7.22
CA ALA A 133 5.16 -1.48 6.25
C ALA A 133 5.60 -1.26 4.79
N LEU A 134 6.58 -0.37 4.55
CA LEU A 134 7.15 -0.19 3.21
C LEU A 134 7.89 -1.44 2.73
N VAL A 135 8.67 -2.07 3.61
CA VAL A 135 9.39 -3.32 3.30
C VAL A 135 8.42 -4.46 3.08
N VAL A 136 7.40 -4.59 3.93
CA VAL A 136 6.29 -5.55 3.75
C VAL A 136 5.69 -5.37 2.36
N TYR A 137 5.35 -4.13 1.98
CA TYR A 137 4.72 -3.82 0.70
C TYR A 137 5.61 -4.20 -0.48
N VAL A 138 6.88 -3.80 -0.48
CA VAL A 138 7.82 -4.12 -1.57
C VAL A 138 7.99 -5.63 -1.69
N LEU A 139 8.26 -6.34 -0.59
CA LEU A 139 8.44 -7.80 -0.62
C LEU A 139 7.18 -8.52 -1.06
N HIS A 140 6.01 -8.11 -0.57
CA HIS A 140 4.72 -8.63 -0.99
C HIS A 140 4.52 -8.50 -2.51
N LEU A 141 4.85 -7.34 -3.10
CA LEU A 141 4.74 -7.12 -4.54
C LEU A 141 5.73 -7.97 -5.33
N LEU A 142 6.98 -8.08 -4.87
CA LEU A 142 7.97 -8.94 -5.50
C LEU A 142 7.54 -10.41 -5.47
N LEU A 143 6.91 -10.86 -4.40
CA LEU A 143 6.38 -12.22 -4.31
C LEU A 143 5.10 -12.40 -5.13
N LEU A 144 4.24 -11.39 -5.24
CA LEU A 144 2.97 -11.50 -5.96
C LEU A 144 3.17 -11.36 -7.47
N PHE A 145 3.85 -10.32 -7.92
CA PHE A 145 4.05 -10.00 -9.32
C PHE A 145 5.40 -10.45 -9.86
N GLY A 146 6.35 -10.82 -8.99
CA GLY A 146 7.68 -11.22 -9.42
C GLY A 146 8.63 -10.03 -9.62
N THR A 147 9.71 -10.32 -10.32
CA THR A 147 10.72 -9.36 -10.80
C THR A 147 10.79 -9.47 -12.31
N PRO A 148 11.43 -8.54 -13.03
CA PRO A 148 11.65 -8.70 -14.47
C PRO A 148 12.39 -9.99 -14.85
N TRP A 149 13.15 -10.55 -13.90
CA TRP A 149 13.91 -11.79 -14.06
C TRP A 149 13.08 -13.05 -13.78
N PHE A 150 12.04 -12.93 -12.96
CA PHE A 150 11.23 -14.07 -12.51
C PHE A 150 9.77 -13.64 -12.41
N ASP A 151 8.92 -14.16 -13.30
CA ASP A 151 7.48 -14.01 -13.17
C ASP A 151 6.97 -14.79 -11.95
N SER A 152 5.99 -14.22 -11.26
CA SER A 152 5.32 -14.89 -10.14
C SER A 152 3.82 -15.08 -10.41
N ILE A 153 3.13 -15.69 -9.45
CA ILE A 153 1.74 -16.16 -9.50
C ILE A 153 0.77 -15.09 -10.06
N GLY A 154 0.97 -13.83 -9.71
CA GLY A 154 0.14 -12.71 -10.16
C GLY A 154 0.26 -12.39 -11.65
N ARG A 155 1.35 -12.78 -12.32
CA ARG A 155 1.56 -12.63 -13.78
C ARG A 155 1.23 -13.91 -14.54
N THR A 156 1.64 -15.07 -14.03
CA THR A 156 1.48 -16.35 -14.73
C THR A 156 0.08 -16.96 -14.62
N HIS A 157 -0.62 -16.75 -13.50
CA HIS A 157 -1.94 -17.34 -13.23
C HIS A 157 -3.03 -16.28 -13.02
N PHE A 158 -2.96 -15.17 -13.75
CA PHE A 158 -3.88 -14.05 -13.58
C PHE A 158 -5.34 -14.49 -13.80
N LYS A 159 -6.15 -14.43 -12.74
CA LYS A 159 -7.58 -14.84 -12.71
C LYS A 159 -7.85 -16.30 -13.11
N MET A 160 -6.83 -17.14 -13.13
CA MET A 160 -6.96 -18.57 -13.48
C MET A 160 -7.16 -19.46 -12.25
N LEU A 161 -6.75 -18.98 -11.07
CA LEU A 161 -6.84 -19.73 -9.82
C LEU A 161 -8.29 -19.80 -9.32
N SER A 162 -8.68 -20.97 -8.82
CA SER A 162 -9.92 -21.11 -8.07
C SER A 162 -9.89 -20.30 -6.77
N LEU A 163 -11.05 -20.05 -6.16
CA LEU A 163 -11.12 -19.29 -4.90
C LEU A 163 -10.26 -19.92 -3.79
N GLY A 164 -10.26 -21.25 -3.69
CA GLY A 164 -9.47 -21.99 -2.70
C GLY A 164 -7.97 -21.84 -2.91
N GLU A 165 -7.50 -22.05 -4.15
CA GLU A 165 -6.08 -21.88 -4.51
C GLU A 165 -5.62 -20.44 -4.35
N GLY A 166 -6.47 -19.47 -4.71
CA GLY A 166 -6.20 -18.05 -4.52
C GLY A 166 -6.05 -17.67 -3.04
N LEU A 167 -6.90 -18.19 -2.17
CA LEU A 167 -6.80 -17.98 -0.72
C LEU A 167 -5.51 -18.59 -0.14
N LEU A 168 -5.14 -19.80 -0.58
CA LEU A 168 -3.90 -20.45 -0.15
C LEU A 168 -2.67 -19.67 -0.62
N ALA A 169 -2.64 -19.25 -1.89
CA ALA A 169 -1.56 -18.44 -2.43
C ALA A 169 -1.44 -17.09 -1.70
N ALA A 170 -2.57 -16.41 -1.43
CA ALA A 170 -2.58 -15.17 -0.66
C ALA A 170 -2.05 -15.38 0.77
N ALA A 171 -2.50 -16.42 1.46
CA ALA A 171 -2.02 -16.76 2.79
C ALA A 171 -0.52 -17.07 2.78
N ALA A 172 -0.04 -17.84 1.81
CA ALA A 172 1.37 -18.17 1.66
C ALA A 172 2.24 -16.92 1.45
N ILE A 173 1.82 -15.99 0.58
CA ILE A 173 2.53 -14.72 0.34
C ILE A 173 2.55 -13.86 1.62
N VAL A 174 1.43 -13.76 2.34
CA VAL A 174 1.36 -13.00 3.59
C VAL A 174 2.30 -13.59 4.65
N VAL A 175 2.26 -14.91 4.84
CA VAL A 175 3.13 -15.61 5.81
C VAL A 175 4.60 -15.46 5.43
N ALA A 176 4.95 -15.63 4.15
CA ALA A 176 6.32 -15.46 3.67
C ALA A 176 6.82 -14.02 3.89
N THR A 177 5.99 -13.03 3.61
CA THR A 177 6.33 -11.62 3.76
C THR A 177 6.52 -11.21 5.22
N LEU A 178 5.60 -11.61 6.12
CA LEU A 178 5.73 -11.31 7.54
C LEU A 178 6.86 -12.12 8.18
N GLY A 179 7.02 -13.38 7.77
CA GLY A 179 8.08 -14.27 8.23
C GLY A 179 9.47 -13.74 7.90
N SER A 180 9.69 -13.20 6.70
CA SER A 180 10.98 -12.62 6.31
C SER A 180 11.40 -11.46 7.21
N ILE A 181 10.45 -10.64 7.68
CA ILE A 181 10.70 -9.55 8.61
C ILE A 181 11.08 -10.07 10.00
N LEU A 182 10.39 -11.11 10.48
CA LEU A 182 10.72 -11.75 11.76
C LEU A 182 12.11 -12.40 11.72
N VAL A 183 12.45 -13.08 10.63
CA VAL A 183 13.78 -13.65 10.39
C VAL A 183 14.84 -12.54 10.38
N TRP A 184 14.59 -11.46 9.64
CA TRP A 184 15.51 -10.31 9.60
C TRP A 184 15.73 -9.69 10.99
N GLN A 185 14.66 -9.53 11.77
CA GLN A 185 14.78 -9.03 13.14
C GLN A 185 15.57 -9.98 14.04
N ARG A 186 15.36 -11.30 13.88
CA ARG A 186 16.12 -12.31 14.63
C ARG A 186 17.60 -12.29 14.25
N VAL A 187 17.93 -12.23 12.96
CA VAL A 187 19.33 -12.10 12.49
C VAL A 187 19.99 -10.85 13.10
N ARG A 188 19.30 -9.71 13.08
CA ARG A 188 19.79 -8.47 13.70
C ARG A 188 19.99 -8.59 15.21
N SER A 189 19.20 -9.41 15.90
CA SER A 189 19.36 -9.64 17.34
C SER A 189 20.54 -10.54 17.71
N VAL A 190 20.98 -11.41 16.80
CA VAL A 190 22.09 -12.36 17.02
C VAL A 190 23.42 -11.78 16.53
N VAL A 191 23.40 -11.09 15.38
CA VAL A 191 24.60 -10.49 14.79
C VAL A 191 24.82 -9.10 15.40
N THR A 192 25.69 -9.01 16.40
CA THR A 192 26.03 -7.76 17.09
C THR A 192 27.12 -6.94 16.39
N GLN A 193 27.88 -7.55 15.47
CA GLN A 193 28.94 -6.87 14.76
C GLN A 193 28.37 -5.87 13.71
N PRO A 194 28.66 -4.56 13.84
CA PRO A 194 28.07 -3.54 12.99
C PRO A 194 28.59 -3.58 11.54
N SER A 195 29.79 -4.12 11.31
CA SER A 195 30.36 -4.34 9.98
C SER A 195 29.56 -5.38 9.18
N VAL A 196 29.28 -6.53 9.79
CA VAL A 196 28.51 -7.62 9.18
C VAL A 196 27.08 -7.16 8.85
N LEU A 197 26.43 -6.43 9.75
CA LEU A 197 25.10 -5.85 9.49
C LEU A 197 25.10 -4.85 8.33
N ARG A 198 26.17 -4.05 8.19
CA ARG A 198 26.30 -3.10 7.09
C ARG A 198 26.47 -3.83 5.77
N VAL A 199 27.32 -4.86 5.72
CA VAL A 199 27.51 -5.70 4.53
C VAL A 199 26.21 -6.39 4.13
N LEU A 200 25.47 -6.97 5.10
CA LEU A 200 24.17 -7.59 4.82
C LEU A 200 23.15 -6.60 4.26
N ARG A 201 23.06 -5.39 4.82
CA ARG A 201 22.15 -4.36 4.31
C ARG A 201 22.52 -3.89 2.91
N VAL A 202 23.81 -3.64 2.66
CA VAL A 202 24.31 -3.22 1.35
C VAL A 202 24.09 -4.35 0.33
N GLY A 203 24.42 -5.59 0.68
CA GLY A 203 24.18 -6.75 -0.17
C GLY A 203 22.69 -6.92 -0.52
N MET A 204 21.80 -6.75 0.47
CA MET A 204 20.35 -6.82 0.23
C MET A 204 19.84 -5.65 -0.62
N ALA A 205 20.38 -4.44 -0.43
CA ALA A 205 20.04 -3.28 -1.25
C ALA A 205 20.55 -3.42 -2.69
N VAL A 206 21.76 -3.96 -2.89
CA VAL A 206 22.33 -4.26 -4.20
C VAL A 206 21.53 -5.37 -4.89
N ALA A 207 21.16 -6.43 -4.18
CA ALA A 207 20.32 -7.49 -4.70
C ALA A 207 18.94 -6.96 -5.11
N LEU A 208 18.32 -6.10 -4.29
CA LEU A 208 17.06 -5.42 -4.64
C LEU A 208 17.23 -4.51 -5.86
N ALA A 209 18.29 -3.70 -5.92
CA ALA A 209 18.56 -2.83 -7.06
C ALA A 209 18.75 -3.64 -8.35
N TYR A 210 19.49 -4.75 -8.28
CA TYR A 210 19.67 -5.68 -9.40
C TYR A 210 18.35 -6.33 -9.83
N LEU A 211 17.55 -6.80 -8.87
CA LEU A 211 16.24 -7.41 -9.13
C LEU A 211 15.23 -6.40 -9.70
N LEU A 212 15.44 -5.09 -9.50
CA LEU A 212 14.59 -4.02 -10.01
C LEU A 212 15.12 -3.37 -11.30
N LEU A 213 16.38 -3.62 -11.68
CA LEU A 213 16.99 -3.15 -12.92
C LEU A 213 16.57 -4.05 -14.08
N ALA A 214 15.41 -3.76 -14.67
CA ALA A 214 15.10 -4.01 -16.08
C ALA A 214 13.95 -3.10 -16.52
#